data_AF-A0A7J9PP10-F1
#
_entry.id   AF-A0A7J9PP10-F1
#
_cell.length_a   1.000
_cell.length_b   1.000
_cell.length_c   1.000
_cell.angle_alpha   90.00
_cell.angle_beta   90.00
_cell.angle_gamma   90.00
#
_symmetry.space_group_name_H-M   'P 1'
#
loop_
_entity.id
_entity.type
_entity.pdbx_description
1 polymer ?
#
loop_
_entity_poly.entity_id
_entity_poly.type
_entity_poly.pdbx_seq_one_letter_code
_entity_poly.pdbx_strand_id
1 'polypeptide(L)'
;MITDRDHPSIYYDHDQIAAYILRLCKFEKYYIASLHRAVEKRYYTNVSYKTIERIVKKLESEGKISRAAEQSYYTTAAGQALLLELTGSETSTIQNSQNSDDGNGSKTLTQNWDGVNDKKNWIIRKMERIVNENSVLDITDEVAKKKRYDLNFLYVEYVYDNSQKRLILKLKDHFQGMAAPYKVMPFSTRFTDTKLLQDKEREFDRRFAHLSKKHNKAVFLTLTTDPKRFDSLIEASDAMFKNFKKLMDRFNRRYRRKTGEKLEYIYGFEFSPVKAIPHMHIVIFGSDYLDLADHRKSEKNLTEKEKKKSVYAIRDIWSSYGQGEIVDIKSISKVNTLDKGAIWKFKRNSRPRDARKDDDSVLNYLKKYLRKTMRTIKRVTNILKSADKDHPVAEIKKECYKQLGVVPLYMATGKRFFGSSLIPKEENPDIPDLEKISMYDVMLACYENAVPENIKEAIWSYNNGKQKSRRGGFGSLSLSNYSIERGGW
;
A
#
# COMPACT_ATOMS: atom_id res chain seq x y z
N MET A 1 46.77 -35.49 -17.24
CA MET A 1 47.28 -34.11 -17.13
C MET A 1 46.46 -33.24 -18.07
N ILE A 2 45.46 -32.54 -17.55
CA ILE A 2 44.77 -31.46 -18.24
C ILE A 2 44.92 -30.28 -17.28
N THR A 3 45.66 -29.27 -17.72
CA THR A 3 46.07 -28.13 -16.92
C THR A 3 44.91 -27.18 -16.69
N ASP A 4 44.64 -26.89 -15.42
CA ASP A 4 43.90 -25.71 -14.96
C ASP A 4 44.43 -24.45 -15.66
N ARG A 5 43.60 -23.82 -16.49
CA ARG A 5 43.57 -22.37 -16.79
C ARG A 5 42.57 -22.16 -17.92
N ASP A 6 41.31 -21.95 -17.56
CA ASP A 6 40.37 -21.15 -18.35
C ASP A 6 39.22 -20.73 -17.42
N HIS A 7 39.56 -19.94 -16.40
CA HIS A 7 38.58 -19.05 -15.79
C HIS A 7 38.44 -17.83 -16.71
N PRO A 8 37.23 -17.46 -17.16
CA PRO A 8 37.06 -16.26 -17.96
C PRO A 8 37.54 -15.06 -17.16
N SER A 9 38.52 -14.32 -17.71
CA SER A 9 38.98 -13.07 -17.10
C SER A 9 37.84 -12.05 -17.15
N ILE A 10 37.06 -11.97 -16.08
CA ILE A 10 36.06 -10.92 -15.88
C ILE A 10 36.85 -9.62 -15.71
N TYR A 11 36.95 -8.83 -16.77
CA TYR A 11 37.43 -7.46 -16.70
C TYR A 11 36.49 -6.70 -15.76
N TYR A 12 37.01 -6.26 -14.61
CA TYR A 12 36.24 -5.43 -13.70
C TYR A 12 36.28 -3.99 -14.18
N ASP A 13 35.12 -3.36 -14.23
CA ASP A 13 35.00 -1.94 -14.52
C ASP A 13 35.31 -1.14 -13.25
N HIS A 14 36.22 -0.17 -13.35
CA HIS A 14 36.61 0.71 -12.25
C HIS A 14 35.39 1.45 -11.67
N ASP A 15 34.40 1.73 -12.51
CA ASP A 15 33.16 2.40 -12.12
C ASP A 15 32.27 1.51 -11.25
N GLN A 16 32.25 0.19 -11.51
CA GLN A 16 31.53 -0.76 -10.67
C GLN A 16 32.17 -0.90 -9.28
N ILE A 17 33.50 -0.89 -9.21
CA ILE A 17 34.24 -0.92 -7.94
C ILE A 17 34.02 0.40 -7.17
N ALA A 18 34.06 1.54 -7.86
CA ALA A 18 33.78 2.85 -7.26
C ALA A 18 32.36 2.91 -6.69
N ALA A 19 31.35 2.45 -7.44
CA ALA A 19 29.98 2.37 -6.97
C ALA A 19 29.84 1.45 -5.73
N TYR A 20 30.56 0.33 -5.70
CA TYR A 20 30.51 -0.57 -4.56
C TYR A 20 31.17 0.04 -3.31
N ILE A 21 32.32 0.70 -3.45
CA ILE A 21 33.00 1.42 -2.36
C ILE A 21 32.10 2.54 -1.80
N LEU A 22 31.51 3.35 -2.68
CA LEU A 22 30.59 4.42 -2.28
C LEU A 22 29.35 3.88 -1.55
N ARG A 23 28.89 2.67 -1.89
CA ARG A 23 27.78 2.00 -1.20
C ARG A 23 28.18 1.51 0.19
N LEU A 24 29.37 0.94 0.36
CA LEU A 24 29.86 0.46 1.66
C LEU A 24 30.05 1.63 2.63
N CYS A 25 30.78 2.66 2.19
CA CYS A 25 31.07 3.87 2.96
C CYS A 25 29.82 4.74 3.24
N LYS A 26 28.65 4.43 2.65
CA LYS A 26 27.39 5.13 2.92
C LYS A 26 26.82 4.81 4.30
N PHE A 27 26.93 3.56 4.72
CA PHE A 27 26.24 3.06 5.92
C PHE A 27 27.15 3.01 7.13
N GLU A 28 28.46 2.79 6.92
CA GLU A 28 29.44 2.63 7.98
C GLU A 28 30.81 3.17 7.55
N LYS A 29 31.72 3.36 8.52
CA LYS A 29 33.09 3.81 8.29
C LYS A 29 33.96 2.62 7.87
N TYR A 30 34.68 2.75 6.75
CA TYR A 30 35.56 1.68 6.26
C TYR A 30 37.01 2.13 6.12
N TYR A 31 37.94 1.23 6.46
CA TYR A 31 39.37 1.35 6.15
C TYR A 31 39.65 0.80 4.75
N ILE A 32 40.73 1.25 4.10
CA ILE A 32 41.12 0.77 2.76
C ILE A 32 41.34 -0.76 2.76
N ALA A 33 41.98 -1.31 3.80
CA ALA A 33 42.15 -2.75 3.95
C ALA A 33 40.81 -3.51 4.04
N SER A 34 39.82 -2.94 4.71
CA SER A 34 38.48 -3.51 4.80
C SER A 34 37.72 -3.41 3.48
N LEU A 35 37.88 -2.31 2.74
CA LEU A 35 37.30 -2.13 1.40
C LEU A 35 37.91 -3.11 0.40
N HIS A 36 39.23 -3.32 0.44
CA HIS A 36 39.93 -4.27 -0.43
C HIS A 36 39.42 -5.69 -0.21
N ARG A 37 39.35 -6.16 1.05
CA ARG A 37 38.75 -7.47 1.39
C ARG A 37 37.30 -7.59 0.95
N ALA A 38 36.50 -6.53 1.11
CA ALA A 38 35.10 -6.53 0.70
C ALA A 38 34.94 -6.64 -0.83
N VAL A 39 35.79 -5.96 -1.60
CA VAL A 39 35.81 -6.03 -3.07
C VAL A 39 36.24 -7.42 -3.54
N GLU A 40 37.33 -7.97 -2.99
CA GLU A 40 37.78 -9.34 -3.30
C GLU A 40 36.66 -10.37 -3.06
N LYS A 41 35.99 -10.27 -1.91
CA LYS A 41 34.88 -11.17 -1.54
C LYS A 41 33.67 -11.01 -2.47
N ARG A 42 33.35 -9.79 -2.92
CA ARG A 42 32.13 -9.51 -3.69
C ARG A 42 32.25 -9.94 -5.14
N TYR A 43 33.40 -9.69 -5.76
CA TYR A 43 33.62 -9.91 -7.18
C TYR A 43 34.39 -11.21 -7.46
N TYR A 44 34.90 -11.91 -6.43
CA TYR A 44 35.78 -13.07 -6.57
C TYR A 44 37.00 -12.76 -7.45
N THR A 45 37.52 -11.54 -7.34
CA THR A 45 38.58 -10.99 -8.20
C THR A 45 39.86 -10.72 -7.40
N ASN A 46 41.01 -10.93 -8.05
CA ASN A 46 42.32 -10.62 -7.49
C ASN A 46 42.71 -9.13 -7.72
N VAL A 47 41.83 -8.21 -7.32
CA VAL A 47 42.08 -6.75 -7.47
C VAL A 47 43.15 -6.34 -6.47
N SER A 48 44.25 -5.75 -6.95
CA SER A 48 45.36 -5.37 -6.07
C SER A 48 44.95 -4.30 -5.04
N TYR A 49 45.53 -4.36 -3.84
CA TYR A 49 45.35 -3.34 -2.81
C TYR A 49 45.66 -1.93 -3.35
N LYS A 50 46.72 -1.78 -4.17
CA LYS A 50 47.11 -0.52 -4.81
C LYS A 50 46.02 0.03 -5.75
N THR A 51 45.27 -0.85 -6.41
CA THR A 51 44.14 -0.45 -7.27
C THR A 51 43.02 0.15 -6.44
N ILE A 52 42.64 -0.50 -5.33
CA ILE A 52 41.62 0.00 -4.41
C ILE A 52 42.07 1.31 -3.75
N GLU A 53 43.31 1.39 -3.30
CA GLU A 53 43.89 2.62 -2.75
C GLU A 53 43.81 3.79 -3.75
N ARG A 54 44.09 3.55 -5.03
CA ARG A 54 43.98 4.57 -6.09
C ARG A 54 42.55 5.04 -6.29
N ILE A 55 41.57 4.13 -6.30
CA ILE A 55 40.15 4.47 -6.44
C ILE A 55 39.67 5.28 -5.23
N VAL A 56 40.03 4.87 -4.02
CA VAL A 56 39.69 5.59 -2.78
C VAL A 56 40.30 6.99 -2.79
N LYS A 57 41.59 7.13 -3.09
CA LYS A 57 42.25 8.46 -3.17
C LYS A 57 41.64 9.36 -4.22
N LYS A 58 41.24 8.81 -5.38
CA LYS A 58 40.53 9.55 -6.42
C LYS A 58 39.18 10.06 -5.90
N LEU A 59 38.37 9.18 -5.32
CA LEU A 59 37.08 9.55 -4.71
C LEU A 59 37.23 10.57 -3.58
N GLU A 60 38.30 10.49 -2.80
CA GLU A 60 38.63 11.45 -1.74
C GLU A 60 38.99 12.82 -2.33
N SER A 61 39.88 12.87 -3.33
CA SER A 61 40.26 14.13 -4.00
C SER A 61 39.10 14.83 -4.71
N GLU A 62 38.13 14.05 -5.20
CA GLU A 62 36.91 14.56 -5.83
C GLU A 62 35.81 14.90 -4.81
N GLY A 63 36.10 14.79 -3.50
CA GLY A 63 35.17 15.07 -2.43
C GLY A 63 33.98 14.11 -2.37
N LYS A 64 34.06 12.93 -2.98
CA LYS A 64 33.01 11.89 -3.05
C LYS A 64 32.98 11.02 -1.78
N ILE A 65 34.13 10.87 -1.14
CA ILE A 65 34.25 10.30 0.19
C ILE A 65 35.07 11.25 1.05
N SER A 66 34.85 11.24 2.36
CA SER A 66 35.61 12.03 3.31
C SER A 66 36.30 11.13 4.30
N ARG A 67 37.55 11.48 4.65
CA ARG A 67 38.34 10.80 5.67
C ARG A 67 37.96 11.32 7.06
N ALA A 68 37.76 10.40 8.00
CA ALA A 68 37.55 10.71 9.41
C ALA A 68 38.87 10.58 10.20
N ALA A 69 38.86 11.00 11.48
CA ALA A 69 40.04 11.08 12.35
C ALA A 69 40.85 9.77 12.48
N GLU A 70 40.25 8.62 12.17
CA GLU A 70 40.88 7.29 12.24
C GLU A 70 41.29 6.73 10.87
N GLN A 71 41.45 7.57 9.85
CA GLN A 71 41.71 7.13 8.46
C GLN A 71 40.62 6.24 7.83
N SER A 72 39.45 6.20 8.44
CA SER A 72 38.26 5.56 7.88
C SER A 72 37.50 6.51 6.95
N TYR A 73 36.79 5.97 5.96
CA TYR A 73 36.08 6.72 4.94
C TYR A 73 34.57 6.61 5.09
N TYR A 74 33.86 7.69 4.77
CA TYR A 74 32.41 7.73 4.62
C TYR A 74 32.01 8.48 3.35
N THR A 75 30.87 8.12 2.77
CA THR A 75 30.38 8.70 1.50
C THR A 75 29.75 10.06 1.73
N THR A 76 30.21 11.07 1.01
CA THR A 76 29.67 12.45 1.07
C THR A 76 28.42 12.58 0.19
N ALA A 77 27.73 13.71 0.26
CA ALA A 77 26.62 14.02 -0.66
C ALA A 77 27.05 13.96 -2.15
N ALA A 78 28.25 14.45 -2.48
CA ALA A 78 28.78 14.40 -3.84
C ALA A 78 29.09 12.97 -4.30
N GLY A 79 29.51 12.08 -3.38
CA GLY A 79 29.71 10.66 -3.66
C GLY A 79 28.41 9.89 -3.79
N GLN A 80 27.37 10.29 -3.06
CA GLN A 80 26.04 9.75 -3.28
C GLN A 80 25.53 10.11 -4.68
N ALA A 81 25.77 11.34 -5.17
CA ALA A 81 25.42 11.73 -6.53
C ALA A 81 26.10 10.84 -7.58
N LEU A 82 27.41 10.62 -7.44
CA LEU A 82 28.18 9.76 -8.34
C LEU A 82 27.72 8.30 -8.27
N LEU A 83 27.43 7.77 -7.06
CA LEU A 83 26.91 6.42 -6.89
C LEU A 83 25.61 6.19 -7.68
N LEU A 84 24.77 7.22 -7.78
CA LEU A 84 23.50 7.16 -8.51
C LEU A 84 23.71 7.16 -10.03
N GLU A 85 24.66 7.96 -10.50
CA GLU A 85 25.10 8.01 -11.89
C GLU A 85 25.69 6.66 -12.33
N LEU A 86 26.66 6.13 -11.57
CA LEU A 86 27.36 4.86 -11.87
C LEU A 86 26.47 3.63 -11.78
N THR A 87 25.34 3.70 -11.06
CA THR A 87 24.39 2.58 -10.95
C THR A 87 23.28 2.64 -12.00
N GLY A 88 23.32 3.61 -12.92
CA GLY A 88 22.31 3.78 -13.96
C GLY A 88 20.91 4.04 -13.40
N SER A 89 20.83 4.58 -12.18
CA SER A 89 19.55 4.81 -11.52
C SER A 89 18.94 6.12 -12.00
N GLU A 90 18.11 6.05 -13.05
CA GLU A 90 17.22 7.15 -13.47
C GLU A 90 16.15 7.53 -12.41
N THR A 91 16.23 6.98 -11.18
CA THR A 91 15.25 7.20 -10.10
C THR A 91 15.78 7.97 -8.90
N SER A 92 16.95 8.61 -9.02
CA SER A 92 17.49 9.43 -7.93
C SER A 92 17.64 10.88 -8.37
N THR A 93 16.70 11.72 -7.95
CA THR A 93 16.73 13.16 -8.21
C THR A 93 17.38 13.85 -7.02
N ILE A 94 18.53 14.50 -7.26
CA ILE A 94 19.03 15.57 -6.39
C ILE A 94 18.24 16.83 -6.72
N GLN A 95 17.74 17.53 -5.70
CA GLN A 95 17.27 18.91 -5.84
C GLN A 95 18.48 19.83 -6.11
N ASN A 96 18.35 20.69 -7.11
CA ASN A 96 19.14 21.92 -7.19
C ASN A 96 18.98 22.68 -5.87
N SER A 97 20.05 22.81 -5.10
CA SER A 97 20.14 23.82 -4.05
C SER A 97 20.08 25.19 -4.72
N GLN A 98 18.94 25.88 -4.64
CA GLN A 98 18.98 27.33 -4.82
C GLN A 98 19.53 27.93 -3.54
N ASN A 99 20.63 28.67 -3.67
CA ASN A 99 21.14 29.53 -2.62
C ASN A 99 20.09 30.62 -2.35
N SER A 100 19.44 30.61 -1.20
CA SER A 100 18.80 31.81 -0.66
C SER A 100 19.81 32.49 0.26
N ASP A 101 20.30 33.62 -0.21
CA ASP A 101 21.25 34.47 0.50
C ASP A 101 20.45 35.35 1.49
N ASP A 102 20.13 34.78 2.64
CA ASP A 102 19.50 35.54 3.72
C ASP A 102 20.65 36.27 4.43
N GLY A 103 20.92 37.51 4.00
CA GLY A 103 22.09 38.34 4.27
C GLY A 103 22.44 38.66 5.73
N ASN A 104 22.55 37.62 6.57
CA ASN A 104 22.84 37.73 7.98
C ASN A 104 23.69 36.55 8.45
N GLY A 105 24.85 36.34 7.81
CA GLY A 105 26.08 35.72 8.34
C GLY A 105 26.04 34.32 8.98
N SER A 106 24.87 33.72 9.19
CA SER A 106 24.68 32.47 9.91
C SER A 106 24.23 31.38 8.93
N LYS A 107 25.22 30.67 8.38
CA LYS A 107 25.00 29.45 7.58
C LYS A 107 24.50 28.34 8.49
N THR A 108 23.20 28.31 8.74
CA THR A 108 22.56 27.17 9.41
C THR A 108 22.18 26.15 8.33
N LEU A 109 23.06 25.17 8.11
CA LEU A 109 22.77 23.99 7.30
C LEU A 109 21.74 23.12 8.02
N THR A 110 20.44 23.45 7.90
CA THR A 110 19.39 22.50 8.27
C THR A 110 19.12 21.57 7.09
N GLN A 111 20.08 20.67 6.83
CA GLN A 111 19.94 19.55 5.90
C GLN A 111 19.31 18.37 6.65
N ASN A 112 17.99 18.19 6.53
CA ASN A 112 17.32 16.97 6.96
C ASN A 112 16.91 16.17 5.72
N TRP A 113 17.66 15.11 5.39
CA TRP A 113 17.41 14.21 4.25
C TRP A 113 17.68 12.74 4.63
N ASP A 114 16.63 11.92 4.71
CA ASP A 114 16.61 10.53 5.17
C ASP A 114 16.07 9.54 4.10
N GLY A 115 16.98 9.04 3.25
CA GLY A 115 16.76 8.38 1.96
C GLY A 115 16.07 7.00 1.87
N VAL A 116 15.13 6.65 2.76
CA VAL A 116 14.25 5.46 2.62
C VAL A 116 12.87 5.84 2.08
N ASN A 117 12.43 7.05 2.42
CA ASN A 117 11.14 7.57 2.01
C ASN A 117 11.16 8.17 0.59
N ASP A 118 12.32 8.46 0.01
CA ASP A 118 12.40 9.26 -1.22
C ASP A 118 11.92 8.56 -2.50
N LYS A 119 12.31 7.31 -2.80
CA LYS A 119 11.78 6.60 -4.00
C LYS A 119 10.27 6.43 -3.90
N LYS A 120 9.78 6.03 -2.73
CA LYS A 120 8.33 5.90 -2.45
C LYS A 120 7.62 7.25 -2.60
N ASN A 121 8.15 8.31 -1.98
CA ASN A 121 7.57 9.65 -2.03
C ASN A 121 7.62 10.22 -3.44
N TRP A 122 8.70 9.99 -4.18
CA TRP A 122 8.85 10.37 -5.58
C TRP A 122 7.80 9.67 -6.44
N ILE A 123 7.62 8.36 -6.31
CA ILE A 123 6.58 7.61 -7.01
C ILE A 123 5.20 8.20 -6.68
N ILE A 124 4.89 8.37 -5.39
CA ILE A 124 3.60 8.92 -4.94
C ILE A 124 3.37 10.32 -5.53
N ARG A 125 4.35 11.23 -5.44
CA ARG A 125 4.27 12.58 -6.00
C ARG A 125 4.06 12.59 -7.51
N LYS A 126 4.68 11.66 -8.24
CA LYS A 126 4.48 11.50 -9.69
C LYS A 126 3.07 11.00 -10.00
N MET A 127 2.57 10.03 -9.24
CA MET A 127 1.20 9.54 -9.38
C MET A 127 0.18 10.62 -9.06
N GLU A 128 0.39 11.38 -7.97
CA GLU A 128 -0.43 12.53 -7.56
C GLU A 128 -0.46 13.60 -8.65
N ARG A 129 0.69 13.93 -9.24
CA ARG A 129 0.76 14.87 -10.36
C ARG A 129 -0.13 14.45 -11.53
N ILE A 130 -0.07 13.17 -11.94
CA ILE A 130 -0.91 12.67 -13.03
C ILE A 130 -2.41 12.86 -12.71
N VAL A 131 -2.85 12.56 -11.48
CA VAL A 131 -4.27 12.74 -11.12
C VAL A 131 -4.66 14.20 -10.83
N ASN A 132 -3.68 15.07 -10.57
CA ASN A 132 -3.89 16.52 -10.38
C ASN A 132 -3.97 17.29 -11.71
N GLU A 133 -3.26 16.83 -12.74
CA GLU A 133 -3.23 17.51 -14.04
C GLU A 133 -4.29 17.01 -15.02
N ASN A 134 -5.11 16.04 -14.63
CA ASN A 134 -6.09 15.41 -15.52
C ASN A 134 -7.41 15.20 -14.78
N SER A 135 -8.51 15.71 -15.35
CA SER A 135 -9.88 15.49 -14.87
C SER A 135 -10.49 14.17 -15.38
N VAL A 136 -9.93 13.62 -16.46
CA VAL A 136 -10.33 12.35 -17.09
C VAL A 136 -9.08 11.62 -17.57
N LEU A 137 -9.06 10.29 -17.45
CA LEU A 137 -8.04 9.44 -18.07
C LEU A 137 -8.73 8.38 -18.93
N ASP A 138 -9.24 8.78 -20.09
CA ASP A 138 -9.96 7.90 -21.01
C ASP A 138 -9.01 6.96 -21.74
N ILE A 139 -9.20 5.64 -21.57
CA ILE A 139 -8.36 4.65 -22.24
C ILE A 139 -8.63 4.54 -23.75
N THR A 140 -9.71 5.14 -24.27
CA THR A 140 -9.97 5.20 -25.72
C THR A 140 -9.23 6.35 -26.40
N ASP A 141 -8.70 7.29 -25.63
CA ASP A 141 -7.85 8.38 -26.11
C ASP A 141 -6.37 8.01 -25.92
N GLU A 142 -5.56 8.04 -26.98
CA GLU A 142 -4.18 7.55 -26.91
C GLU A 142 -3.28 8.37 -25.96
N VAL A 143 -3.52 9.67 -25.82
CA VAL A 143 -2.75 10.55 -24.91
C VAL A 143 -3.08 10.22 -23.45
N ALA A 144 -4.37 10.13 -23.12
CA ALA A 144 -4.85 9.80 -21.80
C ALA A 144 -4.54 8.34 -21.42
N LYS A 145 -4.58 7.42 -22.39
CA LYS A 145 -4.16 6.01 -22.23
C LYS A 145 -2.68 5.91 -21.91
N LYS A 146 -1.80 6.69 -22.55
CA LYS A 146 -0.37 6.76 -22.19
C LYS A 146 -0.19 7.18 -20.73
N LYS A 147 -0.85 8.26 -20.30
CA LYS A 147 -0.84 8.72 -18.89
C LYS A 147 -1.37 7.65 -17.93
N ARG A 148 -2.39 6.89 -18.34
CA ARG A 148 -2.92 5.74 -17.58
C ARG A 148 -1.86 4.65 -17.41
N TYR A 149 -1.10 4.36 -18.45
CA TYR A 149 0.00 3.39 -18.40
C TYR A 149 1.19 3.88 -17.58
N ASP A 150 1.54 5.16 -17.65
CA ASP A 150 2.55 5.76 -16.78
C ASP A 150 2.16 5.60 -15.30
N LEU A 151 0.89 5.84 -14.97
CA LEU A 151 0.34 5.62 -13.63
C LEU A 151 0.43 4.15 -13.20
N ASN A 152 0.14 3.23 -14.12
CA ASN A 152 0.24 1.80 -13.88
C ASN A 152 1.70 1.35 -13.67
N PHE A 153 2.63 1.88 -14.46
CA PHE A 153 4.05 1.61 -14.33
C PHE A 153 4.59 2.07 -12.97
N LEU A 154 4.24 3.29 -12.55
CA LEU A 154 4.58 3.83 -11.23
C LEU A 154 4.06 2.94 -10.09
N TYR A 155 2.85 2.41 -10.22
CA TYR A 155 2.30 1.46 -9.23
C TYR A 155 3.09 0.14 -9.19
N VAL A 156 3.48 -0.41 -10.34
CA VAL A 156 4.33 -1.61 -10.41
C VAL A 156 5.67 -1.36 -9.73
N GLU A 157 6.31 -0.23 -10.01
CA GLU A 157 7.55 0.18 -9.35
C GLU A 157 7.39 0.29 -7.83
N TYR A 158 6.28 0.84 -7.36
CA TYR A 158 5.99 0.92 -5.92
C TYR A 158 5.82 -0.45 -5.27
N VAL A 159 5.08 -1.36 -5.90
CA VAL A 159 4.87 -2.71 -5.34
C VAL A 159 6.19 -3.47 -5.28
N TYR A 160 7.00 -3.39 -6.33
CA TYR A 160 8.31 -4.02 -6.38
C TYR A 160 9.29 -3.39 -5.38
N ASP A 161 9.37 -2.06 -5.30
CA ASP A 161 10.21 -1.37 -4.31
C ASP A 161 9.87 -1.79 -2.87
N ASN A 162 8.58 -1.92 -2.55
CA ASN A 162 8.15 -2.39 -1.23
C ASN A 162 8.48 -3.87 -0.97
N SER A 163 8.48 -4.74 -1.99
CA SER A 163 8.82 -6.16 -1.79
C SER A 163 10.28 -6.36 -1.41
N GLN A 164 11.16 -5.46 -1.85
CA GLN A 164 12.58 -5.43 -1.50
C GLN A 164 12.84 -4.86 -0.11
N LYS A 165 11.84 -4.27 0.54
CA LYS A 165 11.98 -3.60 1.84
C LYS A 165 11.59 -4.50 3.01
N ARG A 166 12.19 -4.21 4.15
CA ARG A 166 11.91 -4.80 5.45
C ARG A 166 11.60 -3.70 6.46
N LEU A 167 10.66 -3.97 7.35
CA LEU A 167 10.34 -3.17 8.52
C LEU A 167 11.07 -3.79 9.72
N ILE A 168 11.89 -2.99 10.39
CA ILE A 168 12.61 -3.38 11.60
C ILE A 168 11.88 -2.79 12.80
N LEU A 169 11.54 -3.67 13.73
CA LEU A 169 10.90 -3.33 14.99
C LEU A 169 11.86 -3.62 16.13
N LYS A 170 11.94 -2.72 17.12
CA LYS A 170 12.72 -2.88 18.35
C LYS A 170 11.78 -3.17 19.51
N LEU A 171 12.10 -4.16 20.32
CA LEU A 171 11.34 -4.47 21.53
C LEU A 171 11.43 -3.30 22.52
N LYS A 172 10.31 -2.90 23.10
CA LYS A 172 10.26 -1.88 24.15
C LYS A 172 10.95 -2.39 25.40
N ASP A 173 11.59 -1.48 26.13
CA ASP A 173 12.47 -1.85 27.24
C ASP A 173 11.75 -2.61 28.36
N HIS A 174 10.50 -2.27 28.65
CA HIS A 174 9.69 -2.96 29.67
C HIS A 174 9.25 -4.40 29.27
N PHE A 175 9.54 -4.83 28.04
CA PHE A 175 9.26 -6.19 27.57
C PHE A 175 10.52 -7.02 27.32
N GLN A 176 11.70 -6.51 27.70
CA GLN A 176 12.96 -7.24 27.54
C GLN A 176 12.89 -8.64 28.18
N GLY A 177 13.47 -9.64 27.49
CA GLY A 177 13.44 -11.05 27.92
C GLY A 177 12.16 -11.81 27.57
N MET A 178 11.03 -11.13 27.30
CA MET A 178 9.78 -11.80 26.91
C MET A 178 9.75 -12.19 25.43
N ALA A 179 10.44 -11.42 24.59
CA ALA A 179 10.52 -11.63 23.15
C ALA A 179 11.90 -11.29 22.58
N ALA A 180 12.10 -11.49 21.27
CA ALA A 180 13.35 -11.16 20.61
C ALA A 180 13.59 -9.64 20.66
N PRO A 181 14.83 -9.17 20.85
CA PRO A 181 15.12 -7.73 20.95
C PRO A 181 14.76 -6.95 19.69
N TYR A 182 14.77 -7.64 18.54
CA TYR A 182 14.36 -7.09 17.25
C TYR A 182 13.42 -8.06 16.53
N LYS A 183 12.57 -7.50 15.67
CA LYS A 183 11.72 -8.26 14.75
C LYS A 183 11.81 -7.64 13.36
N VAL A 184 12.18 -8.46 12.38
CA VAL A 184 12.26 -8.05 10.97
C VAL A 184 11.03 -8.61 10.25
N MET A 185 10.26 -7.73 9.60
CA MET A 185 9.03 -8.09 8.89
C MET A 185 9.08 -7.58 7.45
N PRO A 186 8.34 -8.21 6.50
CA PRO A 186 8.14 -7.62 5.18
C PRO A 186 7.54 -6.22 5.27
N PHE A 187 8.02 -5.29 4.45
CA PHE A 187 7.40 -3.95 4.37
C PHE A 187 6.09 -4.03 3.57
N SER A 188 4.99 -4.07 4.32
CA SER A 188 3.65 -4.30 3.78
C SER A 188 2.77 -3.07 3.92
N THR A 189 1.93 -2.82 2.90
CA THR A 189 1.00 -1.68 2.83
C THR A 189 -0.37 -2.17 2.40
N ARG A 190 -1.41 -1.31 2.44
CA ARG A 190 -2.76 -1.65 1.95
C ARG A 190 -2.81 -2.07 0.47
N PHE A 191 -1.73 -1.87 -0.28
CA PHE A 191 -1.59 -2.22 -1.70
C PHE A 191 -0.59 -3.36 -1.95
N THR A 192 0.06 -3.89 -0.91
CA THR A 192 1.05 -4.98 -1.03
C THR A 192 0.81 -6.14 -0.05
N ASP A 193 -0.06 -5.94 0.95
CA ASP A 193 -0.45 -6.95 1.92
C ASP A 193 -1.70 -7.72 1.47
N THR A 194 -1.49 -8.96 1.03
CA THR A 194 -2.55 -9.82 0.53
C THR A 194 -3.48 -10.33 1.63
N LYS A 195 -2.98 -10.49 2.87
CA LYS A 195 -3.78 -10.89 4.02
C LYS A 195 -4.68 -9.74 4.46
N LEU A 196 -4.13 -8.53 4.56
CA LEU A 196 -4.91 -7.33 4.89
C LEU A 196 -6.04 -7.10 3.88
N LEU A 197 -5.83 -7.37 2.59
CA LEU A 197 -6.89 -7.25 1.58
C LEU A 197 -8.03 -8.26 1.82
N GLN A 198 -7.71 -9.50 2.20
CA GLN A 198 -8.73 -10.48 2.60
C GLN A 198 -9.45 -10.04 3.86
N ASP A 199 -8.73 -9.49 4.84
CA ASP A 199 -9.31 -8.98 6.08
C ASP A 199 -10.25 -7.80 5.80
N LYS A 200 -9.92 -6.93 4.83
CA LYS A 200 -10.80 -5.85 4.36
C LYS A 200 -12.05 -6.37 3.65
N GLU A 201 -11.95 -7.46 2.90
CA GLU A 201 -13.12 -8.13 2.32
C GLU A 201 -14.04 -8.71 3.41
N ARG A 202 -13.47 -9.37 4.43
CA ARG A 202 -14.23 -9.89 5.58
C ARG A 202 -14.87 -8.76 6.39
N GLU A 203 -14.13 -7.68 6.64
CA GLU A 203 -14.66 -6.50 7.33
C GLU A 203 -15.85 -5.91 6.56
N PHE A 204 -15.77 -5.82 5.23
CA PHE A 204 -16.90 -5.35 4.41
C PHE A 204 -18.15 -6.24 4.60
N ASP A 205 -17.99 -7.56 4.54
CA ASP A 205 -19.08 -8.51 4.75
C ASP A 205 -19.67 -8.39 6.15
N ARG A 206 -18.81 -8.28 7.18
CA ARG A 206 -19.21 -8.08 8.58
C ARG A 206 -20.04 -6.81 8.73
N ARG A 207 -19.60 -5.69 8.14
CA ARG A 207 -20.35 -4.43 8.16
C ARG A 207 -21.72 -4.57 7.53
N PHE A 208 -21.75 -5.16 6.34
CA PHE A 208 -23.00 -5.36 5.61
C PHE A 208 -23.95 -6.26 6.40
N ALA A 209 -23.46 -7.35 6.97
CA ALA A 209 -24.23 -8.28 7.79
C ALA A 209 -24.81 -7.59 9.04
N HIS A 210 -24.01 -6.78 9.73
CA HIS A 210 -24.47 -6.01 10.90
C HIS A 210 -25.63 -5.08 10.55
N LEU A 211 -25.48 -4.29 9.49
CA LEU A 211 -26.53 -3.37 9.04
C LEU A 211 -27.76 -4.14 8.52
N SER A 212 -27.55 -5.25 7.81
CA SER A 212 -28.59 -6.15 7.31
C SER A 212 -29.42 -6.78 8.42
N LYS A 213 -28.89 -6.98 9.63
CA LYS A 213 -29.65 -7.53 10.77
C LYS A 213 -30.74 -6.57 11.25
N LYS A 214 -30.48 -5.27 11.20
CA LYS A 214 -31.38 -4.23 11.73
C LYS A 214 -32.51 -3.83 10.77
N HIS A 215 -32.31 -4.06 9.46
CA HIS A 215 -33.17 -3.51 8.42
C HIS A 215 -33.69 -4.58 7.46
N ASN A 216 -34.91 -4.39 6.95
CA ASN A 216 -35.52 -5.24 5.93
C ASN A 216 -35.72 -4.51 4.58
N LYS A 217 -35.51 -3.19 4.56
CA LYS A 217 -35.70 -2.30 3.42
C LYS A 217 -34.50 -1.36 3.29
N ALA A 218 -34.11 -1.07 2.05
CA ALA A 218 -33.02 -0.17 1.75
C ALA A 218 -33.15 0.40 0.34
N VAL A 219 -32.31 1.39 0.05
CA VAL A 219 -32.13 1.97 -1.28
C VAL A 219 -30.70 1.73 -1.73
N PHE A 220 -30.54 1.28 -2.97
CA PHE A 220 -29.28 1.27 -3.69
C PHE A 220 -29.17 2.56 -4.52
N LEU A 221 -28.17 3.37 -4.21
CA LEU A 221 -27.92 4.67 -4.81
C LEU A 221 -26.55 4.64 -5.51
N THR A 222 -26.51 5.00 -6.79
CA THR A 222 -25.25 5.23 -7.51
C THR A 222 -25.10 6.73 -7.77
N LEU A 223 -23.97 7.29 -7.36
CA LEU A 223 -23.59 8.67 -7.59
C LEU A 223 -22.36 8.72 -8.50
N THR A 224 -22.43 9.50 -9.56
CA THR A 224 -21.34 9.68 -10.53
C THR A 224 -20.92 11.14 -10.62
N THR A 225 -19.66 11.37 -10.98
CA THR A 225 -19.10 12.70 -11.20
C THR A 225 -19.26 13.15 -12.66
N ASP A 226 -19.59 14.42 -12.88
CA ASP A 226 -19.41 15.08 -14.18
C ASP A 226 -17.99 15.63 -14.24
N PRO A 227 -17.10 15.05 -15.05
CA PRO A 227 -15.69 15.45 -15.07
C PRO A 227 -15.46 16.87 -15.59
N LYS A 228 -16.43 17.47 -16.30
CA LYS A 228 -16.30 18.84 -16.82
C LYS A 228 -16.35 19.91 -15.72
N ARG A 229 -16.71 19.52 -14.49
CA ARG A 229 -16.85 20.42 -13.34
C ARG A 229 -15.59 20.52 -12.49
N PHE A 230 -14.55 19.77 -12.84
CA PHE A 230 -13.33 19.65 -12.05
C PHE A 230 -12.11 19.74 -12.97
N ASP A 231 -11.06 20.37 -12.49
CA ASP A 231 -9.81 20.45 -13.25
C ASP A 231 -8.97 19.18 -13.08
N SER A 232 -9.29 18.37 -12.06
CA SER A 232 -8.50 17.19 -11.70
C SER A 232 -9.32 16.04 -11.11
N LEU A 233 -8.78 14.81 -11.26
CA LEU A 233 -9.33 13.60 -10.66
C LEU A 233 -9.24 13.62 -9.13
N ILE A 234 -8.21 14.25 -8.55
CA ILE A 234 -8.12 14.39 -7.08
C ILE A 234 -9.28 15.23 -6.56
N GLU A 235 -9.52 16.38 -7.19
CA GLU A 235 -10.53 17.35 -6.78
C GLU A 235 -11.92 16.75 -6.95
N ALA A 236 -12.18 16.12 -8.10
CA ALA A 236 -13.39 15.36 -8.37
C ALA A 236 -13.66 14.30 -7.29
N SER A 237 -12.62 13.58 -6.87
CA SER A 237 -12.72 12.53 -5.85
C SER A 237 -13.00 13.11 -4.46
N ASP A 238 -12.30 14.18 -4.05
CA ASP A 238 -12.52 14.84 -2.75
C ASP A 238 -13.88 15.51 -2.66
N ALA A 239 -14.29 16.19 -3.74
CA ALA A 239 -15.61 16.76 -3.87
C ALA A 239 -16.71 15.69 -3.75
N MET A 240 -16.51 14.50 -4.33
CA MET A 240 -17.48 13.40 -4.22
C MET A 240 -17.75 13.02 -2.76
N PHE A 241 -16.72 12.85 -1.93
CA PHE A 241 -16.91 12.51 -0.51
C PHE A 241 -17.54 13.67 0.29
N LYS A 242 -17.11 14.92 0.02
CA LYS A 242 -17.68 16.12 0.66
C LYS A 242 -19.16 16.26 0.32
N ASN A 243 -19.51 16.10 -0.95
CA ASN A 243 -20.87 16.25 -1.45
C ASN A 243 -21.75 15.06 -1.03
N PHE A 244 -21.21 13.85 -0.97
CA PHE A 244 -21.91 12.68 -0.41
C PHE A 244 -22.28 12.92 1.06
N LYS A 245 -21.38 13.47 1.88
CA LYS A 245 -21.70 13.85 3.27
C LYS A 245 -22.85 14.85 3.34
N LYS A 246 -22.81 15.93 2.54
CA LYS A 246 -23.90 16.92 2.46
C LYS A 246 -25.23 16.29 2.04
N LEU A 247 -25.19 15.32 1.13
CA LEU A 247 -26.38 14.60 0.67
C LEU A 247 -26.96 13.73 1.79
N MET A 248 -26.11 12.97 2.49
CA MET A 248 -26.52 12.18 3.65
C MET A 248 -27.06 13.03 4.80
N ASP A 249 -26.47 14.20 5.07
CA ASP A 249 -26.97 15.13 6.08
C ASP A 249 -28.39 15.62 5.74
N ARG A 250 -28.65 15.90 4.45
CA ARG A 250 -29.98 16.27 3.97
C ARG A 250 -30.99 15.13 4.12
N PHE A 251 -30.62 13.89 3.76
CA PHE A 251 -31.48 12.72 3.95
C PHE A 251 -31.75 12.47 5.44
N ASN A 252 -30.71 12.50 6.27
CA ASN A 252 -30.81 12.32 7.71
C ASN A 252 -31.71 13.35 8.40
N ARG A 253 -31.69 14.62 7.96
CA ARG A 253 -32.56 15.65 8.52
C ARG A 253 -34.04 15.35 8.30
N ARG A 254 -34.39 14.80 7.14
CA ARG A 254 -35.78 14.40 6.82
C ARG A 254 -36.15 13.11 7.54
N TYR A 255 -35.28 12.11 7.49
CA TYR A 255 -35.52 10.82 8.13
C TYR A 255 -35.70 10.96 9.64
N ARG A 256 -34.83 11.73 10.32
CA ARG A 256 -34.93 11.98 11.77
C ARG A 256 -36.24 12.63 12.20
N ARG A 257 -36.82 13.52 11.39
CA ARG A 257 -38.13 14.13 11.71
C ARG A 257 -39.26 13.11 11.71
N LYS A 258 -39.11 12.02 10.96
CA LYS A 258 -40.12 10.95 10.83
C LYS A 258 -39.90 9.82 11.82
N THR A 259 -38.65 9.43 12.07
CA THR A 259 -38.33 8.20 12.82
C THR A 259 -37.55 8.44 14.11
N GLY A 260 -37.01 9.65 14.35
CA GLY A 260 -36.07 9.92 15.44
C GLY A 260 -34.65 9.38 15.20
N GLU A 261 -34.43 8.55 14.18
CA GLU A 261 -33.18 7.84 13.94
C GLU A 261 -32.38 8.39 12.74
N LYS A 262 -31.09 8.03 12.63
CA LYS A 262 -30.27 8.31 11.44
C LYS A 262 -30.32 7.14 10.47
N LEU A 263 -30.25 7.45 9.17
CA LEU A 263 -30.03 6.44 8.14
C LEU A 263 -28.64 5.81 8.31
N GLU A 264 -28.61 4.49 8.22
CA GLU A 264 -27.37 3.73 8.16
C GLU A 264 -27.01 3.42 6.70
N TYR A 265 -25.72 3.39 6.36
CA TYR A 265 -25.29 3.12 4.99
C TYR A 265 -23.97 2.35 4.92
N ILE A 266 -23.73 1.73 3.77
CA ILE A 266 -22.44 1.19 3.35
C ILE A 266 -22.22 1.57 1.89
N TYR A 267 -21.00 1.92 1.52
CA TYR A 267 -20.67 2.29 0.14
C TYR A 267 -19.39 1.62 -0.34
N GLY A 268 -19.33 1.37 -1.65
CA GLY A 268 -18.11 1.11 -2.41
C GLY A 268 -17.80 2.33 -3.28
N PHE A 269 -16.55 2.78 -3.24
CA PHE A 269 -16.02 3.83 -4.10
C PHE A 269 -15.24 3.18 -5.23
N GLU A 270 -15.49 3.62 -6.47
CA GLU A 270 -14.84 3.10 -7.68
C GLU A 270 -14.48 4.23 -8.65
N PHE A 271 -13.44 4.01 -9.46
CA PHE A 271 -13.21 4.78 -10.67
C PHE A 271 -13.72 4.01 -11.89
N SER A 272 -14.43 4.68 -12.80
CA SER A 272 -14.94 4.03 -14.00
C SER A 272 -13.81 3.40 -14.83
N PRO A 273 -13.99 2.16 -15.35
CA PRO A 273 -12.90 1.46 -16.03
C PRO A 273 -12.32 2.20 -17.23
N VAL A 274 -13.20 2.83 -18.01
CA VAL A 274 -12.83 3.51 -19.26
C VAL A 274 -12.26 4.90 -18.96
N LYS A 275 -13.04 5.75 -18.27
CA LYS A 275 -12.74 7.18 -18.12
C LYS A 275 -12.04 7.59 -16.81
N ALA A 276 -11.86 6.66 -15.86
CA ALA A 276 -11.40 6.97 -14.50
C ALA A 276 -12.28 7.94 -13.72
N ILE A 277 -13.55 8.09 -14.07
CA ILE A 277 -14.44 9.03 -13.39
C ILE A 277 -14.79 8.46 -11.99
N PRO A 278 -14.74 9.26 -10.91
CA PRO A 278 -15.14 8.81 -9.58
C PRO A 278 -16.64 8.49 -9.50
N HIS A 279 -16.95 7.30 -8.98
CA HIS A 279 -18.29 6.72 -8.81
C HIS A 279 -18.45 6.19 -7.37
N MET A 280 -19.64 6.30 -6.81
CA MET A 280 -19.96 5.76 -5.49
C MET A 280 -21.26 4.95 -5.54
N HIS A 281 -21.16 3.67 -5.18
CA HIS A 281 -22.29 2.75 -5.05
C HIS A 281 -22.62 2.60 -3.58
N ILE A 282 -23.85 2.91 -3.18
CA ILE A 282 -24.25 3.07 -1.78
C ILE A 282 -25.49 2.23 -1.53
N VAL A 283 -25.51 1.49 -0.43
CA VAL A 283 -26.73 0.94 0.15
C VAL A 283 -27.08 1.77 1.38
N ILE A 284 -28.25 2.39 1.36
CA ILE A 284 -28.82 3.18 2.45
C ILE A 284 -29.95 2.36 3.08
N PHE A 285 -29.74 1.91 4.31
CA PHE A 285 -30.67 1.07 5.06
C PHE A 285 -31.73 1.90 5.81
N GLY A 286 -32.87 1.26 6.08
CA GLY A 286 -33.97 1.83 6.89
C GLY A 286 -35.08 2.49 6.09
N SER A 287 -34.96 2.53 4.76
CA SER A 287 -36.02 3.03 3.87
C SER A 287 -35.92 2.39 2.49
N ASP A 288 -37.05 2.05 1.86
CA ASP A 288 -37.11 1.55 0.47
C ASP A 288 -37.36 2.66 -0.56
N TYR A 289 -37.45 3.92 -0.12
CA TYR A 289 -37.50 5.11 -0.95
C TYR A 289 -36.76 6.28 -0.29
N LEU A 290 -36.28 7.25 -1.07
CA LEU A 290 -35.72 8.50 -0.56
C LEU A 290 -36.70 9.63 -0.90
N ASP A 291 -37.64 9.91 -0.01
CA ASP A 291 -38.66 10.92 -0.27
C ASP A 291 -38.07 12.34 -0.18
N LEU A 292 -38.05 13.00 -1.33
CA LEU A 292 -37.60 14.38 -1.49
C LEU A 292 -38.74 15.37 -1.70
N ALA A 293 -40.01 14.94 -1.67
CA ALA A 293 -41.18 15.81 -1.78
C ALA A 293 -41.20 16.87 -0.65
N ASP A 294 -41.76 18.04 -0.92
CA ASP A 294 -41.97 19.09 0.09
C ASP A 294 -43.41 18.99 0.64
N HIS A 295 -43.57 18.30 1.77
CA HIS A 295 -44.86 18.06 2.43
C HIS A 295 -45.51 19.32 3.02
N ARG A 296 -44.87 20.49 2.91
CA ARG A 296 -45.49 21.78 3.24
C ARG A 296 -46.42 22.28 2.13
N LYS A 297 -46.34 21.70 0.93
CA LYS A 297 -47.21 22.01 -0.19
C LYS A 297 -48.30 20.94 -0.28
N SER A 298 -49.55 21.36 -0.50
CA SER A 298 -50.62 20.42 -0.83
C SER A 298 -50.33 19.74 -2.17
N GLU A 299 -50.83 18.51 -2.37
CA GLU A 299 -50.61 17.72 -3.59
C GLU A 299 -51.01 18.46 -4.88
N LYS A 300 -52.02 19.34 -4.78
CA LYS A 300 -52.49 20.21 -5.86
C LYS A 300 -51.48 21.29 -6.27
N ASN A 301 -50.52 21.61 -5.40
CA ASN A 301 -49.53 22.68 -5.58
C ASN A 301 -48.13 22.13 -5.90
N LEU A 302 -47.98 20.82 -6.12
CA LEU A 302 -46.73 20.21 -6.57
C LEU A 302 -46.58 20.43 -8.09
N THR A 303 -45.46 21.00 -8.49
CA THR A 303 -45.07 21.08 -9.92
C THR A 303 -44.84 19.67 -10.49
N GLU A 304 -44.94 19.49 -11.81
CA GLU A 304 -44.62 18.21 -12.47
C GLU A 304 -43.20 17.70 -12.18
N LYS A 305 -42.28 18.62 -11.84
CA LYS A 305 -40.93 18.33 -11.39
C LYS A 305 -40.87 17.79 -9.96
N GLU A 306 -41.76 18.26 -9.08
CA GLU A 306 -41.91 17.79 -7.69
C GLU A 306 -42.72 16.49 -7.60
N LYS A 307 -43.60 16.23 -8.58
CA LYS A 307 -44.26 14.92 -8.77
C LYS A 307 -43.29 13.86 -9.33
N LYS A 308 -42.24 14.27 -10.04
CA LYS A 308 -41.27 13.37 -10.66
C LYS A 308 -40.35 12.72 -9.62
N LYS A 309 -40.43 11.38 -9.56
CA LYS A 309 -39.53 10.39 -8.91
C LYS A 309 -38.29 10.98 -8.24
N SER A 310 -38.07 10.64 -6.96
CA SER A 310 -36.92 11.01 -6.11
C SER A 310 -35.56 11.10 -6.81
N VAL A 311 -35.30 10.29 -7.84
CA VAL A 311 -34.10 10.37 -8.70
C VAL A 311 -33.83 11.78 -9.20
N TYR A 312 -34.82 12.47 -9.76
CA TYR A 312 -34.63 13.78 -10.40
C TYR A 312 -34.26 14.84 -9.37
N ALA A 313 -34.95 14.85 -8.23
CA ALA A 313 -34.61 15.74 -7.12
C ALA A 313 -33.21 15.45 -6.55
N ILE A 314 -32.81 14.18 -6.41
CA ILE A 314 -31.44 13.84 -5.99
C ILE A 314 -30.42 14.28 -7.04
N ARG A 315 -30.69 14.05 -8.33
CA ARG A 315 -29.83 14.48 -9.44
C ARG A 315 -29.63 15.99 -9.44
N ASP A 316 -30.70 16.76 -9.26
CA ASP A 316 -30.62 18.22 -9.18
C ASP A 316 -29.82 18.68 -7.98
N ILE A 317 -30.03 18.07 -6.81
CA ILE A 317 -29.23 18.37 -5.61
C ILE A 317 -27.75 18.04 -5.87
N TRP A 318 -27.48 16.88 -6.46
CA TRP A 318 -26.13 16.43 -6.76
C TRP A 318 -25.41 17.34 -7.75
N SER A 319 -26.11 17.77 -8.79
CA SER A 319 -25.66 18.77 -9.75
C SER A 319 -25.44 20.14 -9.10
N SER A 320 -26.35 20.58 -8.21
CA SER A 320 -26.23 21.86 -7.47
C SER A 320 -25.04 21.88 -6.50
N TYR A 321 -24.60 20.72 -6.02
CA TYR A 321 -23.37 20.59 -5.23
C TYR A 321 -22.10 20.63 -6.08
N GLY A 322 -22.24 20.79 -7.40
CA GLY A 322 -21.14 20.83 -8.36
C GLY A 322 -20.59 19.46 -8.72
N GLN A 323 -21.23 18.36 -8.33
CA GLN A 323 -20.61 17.03 -8.49
C GLN A 323 -20.92 16.35 -9.81
N GLY A 324 -22.19 16.21 -10.22
CA GLY A 324 -22.41 15.38 -11.40
C GLY A 324 -23.81 15.14 -11.94
N GLU A 325 -23.79 14.33 -12.99
CA GLU A 325 -24.86 14.19 -13.97
C GLU A 325 -25.75 12.96 -13.75
N ILE A 326 -25.19 11.85 -13.24
CA ILE A 326 -25.90 10.57 -13.16
C ILE A 326 -26.12 10.18 -11.70
N VAL A 327 -27.40 10.05 -11.37
CA VAL A 327 -27.89 9.44 -10.13
C VAL A 327 -28.83 8.32 -10.52
N ASP A 328 -28.55 7.11 -10.06
CA ASP A 328 -29.46 5.96 -10.19
C ASP A 328 -29.94 5.55 -8.80
N ILE A 329 -31.27 5.39 -8.64
CA ILE A 329 -31.90 4.95 -7.39
C ILE A 329 -32.66 3.66 -7.66
N LYS A 330 -32.43 2.66 -6.81
CA LYS A 330 -33.12 1.38 -6.89
C LYS A 330 -33.59 0.99 -5.50
N SER A 331 -34.86 0.63 -5.38
CA SER A 331 -35.37 0.07 -4.13
C SER A 331 -34.91 -1.38 -4.00
N ILE A 332 -34.43 -1.74 -2.82
CA ILE A 332 -33.99 -3.09 -2.50
C ILE A 332 -34.67 -3.57 -1.20
N SER A 333 -34.85 -4.88 -1.08
CA SER A 333 -35.47 -5.48 0.10
C SER A 333 -34.81 -6.81 0.44
N LYS A 334 -34.87 -7.14 1.73
CA LYS A 334 -34.43 -8.43 2.25
C LYS A 334 -35.50 -9.48 1.95
N VAL A 335 -35.10 -10.60 1.38
CA VAL A 335 -35.96 -11.73 1.00
C VAL A 335 -35.35 -12.99 1.58
N ASN A 336 -36.16 -13.82 2.24
CA ASN A 336 -35.73 -15.13 2.71
C ASN A 336 -35.73 -16.12 1.54
N THR A 337 -34.61 -16.80 1.34
CA THR A 337 -34.48 -17.89 0.39
C THR A 337 -34.32 -19.19 1.13
N LEU A 338 -34.85 -20.27 0.57
CA LEU A 338 -34.79 -21.62 1.14
C LEU A 338 -33.32 -22.07 1.34
N ASP A 339 -32.44 -21.76 0.37
CA ASP A 339 -31.07 -22.32 0.36
C ASP A 339 -29.99 -21.40 0.95
N LYS A 340 -30.19 -20.07 0.93
CA LYS A 340 -29.14 -19.08 1.27
C LYS A 340 -29.51 -18.19 2.45
N GLY A 341 -30.62 -18.49 3.12
CA GLY A 341 -31.18 -17.64 4.16
C GLY A 341 -31.61 -16.28 3.61
N ALA A 342 -31.49 -15.24 4.43
CA ALA A 342 -31.95 -13.90 4.08
C ALA A 342 -30.95 -13.16 3.16
N ILE A 343 -31.36 -12.83 1.94
CA ILE A 343 -30.55 -12.11 0.95
C ILE A 343 -31.21 -10.79 0.55
N TRP A 344 -30.41 -9.81 0.15
CA TRP A 344 -30.90 -8.54 -0.38
C TRP A 344 -31.07 -8.63 -1.90
N LYS A 345 -32.28 -8.33 -2.39
CA LYS A 345 -32.60 -8.31 -3.82
C LYS A 345 -33.07 -6.92 -4.27
N PHE A 346 -32.84 -6.60 -5.53
CA PHE A 346 -33.49 -5.47 -6.20
C PHE A 346 -34.98 -5.75 -6.36
N LYS A 347 -35.85 -4.77 -6.08
CA LYS A 347 -37.28 -4.88 -6.37
C LYS A 347 -37.50 -4.99 -7.89
N ARG A 348 -38.63 -5.59 -8.31
CA ARG A 348 -38.97 -5.89 -9.72
C ARG A 348 -38.68 -4.69 -10.64
N ASN A 349 -38.08 -4.94 -11.82
CA ASN A 349 -37.64 -3.94 -12.82
C ASN A 349 -36.56 -2.93 -12.37
N SER A 350 -35.97 -3.10 -11.17
CA SER A 350 -34.93 -2.21 -10.64
C SER A 350 -33.53 -2.81 -10.69
N ARG A 351 -33.32 -3.91 -11.44
CA ARG A 351 -32.05 -4.62 -11.51
C ARG A 351 -31.04 -3.86 -12.38
N PRO A 352 -29.77 -3.68 -11.95
CA PRO A 352 -28.72 -3.13 -12.82
C PRO A 352 -28.53 -3.98 -14.08
N ARG A 353 -28.40 -3.33 -15.25
CA ARG A 353 -28.24 -4.02 -16.54
C ARG A 353 -26.97 -4.87 -16.60
N ASP A 354 -25.94 -4.49 -15.85
CA ASP A 354 -24.63 -5.16 -15.81
C ASP A 354 -24.49 -6.18 -14.64
N ALA A 355 -25.57 -6.45 -13.91
CA ALA A 355 -25.61 -7.51 -12.91
C ALA A 355 -25.62 -8.89 -13.60
N ARG A 356 -24.81 -9.85 -13.11
CA ARG A 356 -24.70 -11.21 -13.70
C ARG A 356 -26.02 -11.94 -13.57
N LYS A 357 -26.57 -12.52 -14.66
CA LYS A 357 -27.94 -13.07 -14.74
C LYS A 357 -28.29 -14.07 -13.63
N ASP A 358 -27.30 -14.77 -13.08
CA ASP A 358 -27.36 -15.77 -12.02
C ASP A 358 -27.20 -15.20 -10.59
N ASP A 359 -26.86 -13.92 -10.45
CA ASP A 359 -26.61 -13.26 -9.18
C ASP A 359 -27.59 -12.10 -8.96
N ASP A 360 -28.60 -12.35 -8.13
CA ASP A 360 -29.59 -11.37 -7.68
C ASP A 360 -29.16 -10.60 -6.43
N SER A 361 -28.00 -10.94 -5.84
CA SER A 361 -27.61 -10.41 -4.54
C SER A 361 -27.04 -8.99 -4.67
N VAL A 362 -27.68 -8.03 -4.01
CA VAL A 362 -27.19 -6.65 -3.91
C VAL A 362 -25.81 -6.61 -3.26
N LEU A 363 -25.56 -7.48 -2.27
CA LEU A 363 -24.26 -7.60 -1.61
C LEU A 363 -23.18 -7.98 -2.64
N ASN A 364 -23.43 -9.02 -3.45
CA ASN A 364 -22.45 -9.44 -4.44
C ASN A 364 -22.22 -8.37 -5.52
N TYR A 365 -23.29 -7.67 -5.94
CA TYR A 365 -23.16 -6.56 -6.88
C TYR A 365 -22.30 -5.42 -6.32
N LEU A 366 -22.57 -4.97 -5.09
CA LEU A 366 -21.75 -3.93 -4.43
C LEU A 366 -20.30 -4.40 -4.24
N LYS A 367 -20.12 -5.68 -3.89
CA LYS A 367 -18.81 -6.30 -3.64
C LYS A 367 -18.01 -6.60 -4.91
N LYS A 368 -18.66 -6.68 -6.08
CA LYS A 368 -18.04 -6.91 -7.40
C LYS A 368 -16.86 -5.97 -7.63
N TYR A 369 -17.07 -4.68 -7.37
CA TYR A 369 -16.09 -3.61 -7.62
C TYR A 369 -14.90 -3.68 -6.65
N LEU A 370 -15.18 -4.00 -5.38
CA LEU A 370 -14.15 -4.24 -4.37
C LEU A 370 -13.29 -5.47 -4.72
N ARG A 371 -13.92 -6.61 -5.04
CA ARG A 371 -13.25 -7.86 -5.40
C ARG A 371 -12.38 -7.73 -6.63
N LYS A 372 -12.84 -7.02 -7.66
CA LYS A 372 -12.05 -6.78 -8.88
C LYS A 372 -10.74 -6.07 -8.53
N THR A 373 -10.83 -5.00 -7.76
CA THR A 373 -9.68 -4.22 -7.28
C THR A 373 -8.73 -5.07 -6.43
N MET A 374 -9.24 -5.76 -5.41
CA MET A 374 -8.44 -6.58 -4.49
C MET A 374 -7.76 -7.77 -5.19
N ARG A 375 -8.44 -8.44 -6.12
CA ARG A 375 -7.88 -9.56 -6.90
C ARG A 375 -6.74 -9.09 -7.78
N THR A 376 -6.89 -7.93 -8.44
CA THR A 376 -5.81 -7.33 -9.24
C THR A 376 -4.59 -7.04 -8.39
N ILE A 377 -4.76 -6.43 -7.21
CA ILE A 377 -3.65 -6.17 -6.28
C ILE A 377 -2.96 -7.47 -5.87
N LYS A 378 -3.73 -8.48 -5.43
CA LYS A 378 -3.18 -9.78 -5.01
C LYS A 378 -2.38 -10.45 -6.12
N ARG A 379 -2.92 -10.47 -7.34
CA ARG A 379 -2.27 -11.07 -8.50
C ARG A 379 -0.95 -10.37 -8.82
N VAL A 380 -0.95 -9.05 -8.98
CA VAL A 380 0.27 -8.29 -9.31
C VAL A 380 1.32 -8.39 -8.22
N THR A 381 0.89 -8.34 -6.95
CA THR A 381 1.80 -8.52 -5.80
C THR A 381 2.44 -9.90 -5.83
N ASN A 382 1.69 -10.95 -6.12
CA ASN A 382 2.23 -12.32 -6.18
C ASN A 382 3.24 -12.46 -7.33
N ILE A 383 2.91 -11.95 -8.52
CA ILE A 383 3.80 -11.98 -9.69
C ILE A 383 5.11 -11.23 -9.41
N LEU A 384 5.04 -10.04 -8.82
CA LEU A 384 6.24 -9.23 -8.54
C LEU A 384 7.09 -9.81 -7.41
N LYS A 385 6.49 -10.51 -6.44
CA LYS A 385 7.22 -11.22 -5.38
C LYS A 385 7.91 -12.50 -5.88
N SER A 386 7.43 -13.13 -6.96
CA SER A 386 8.09 -14.28 -7.58
C SER A 386 9.16 -13.87 -8.61
N ALA A 387 9.17 -12.60 -9.05
CA ALA A 387 10.05 -12.13 -10.11
C ALA A 387 11.56 -12.31 -9.82
N ASP A 388 11.98 -12.28 -8.56
CA ASP A 388 13.39 -12.50 -8.20
C ASP A 388 13.86 -13.96 -8.33
N LYS A 389 12.95 -14.91 -8.52
CA LYS A 389 13.26 -16.35 -8.49
C LYS A 389 13.37 -16.98 -9.87
N ASP A 390 12.52 -16.56 -10.82
CA ASP A 390 12.25 -17.36 -12.01
C ASP A 390 12.46 -16.62 -13.36
N HIS A 391 12.52 -15.27 -13.41
CA HIS A 391 12.56 -14.51 -14.68
C HIS A 391 13.20 -13.11 -14.57
N PRO A 392 13.61 -12.49 -15.70
CA PRO A 392 14.04 -11.10 -15.71
C PRO A 392 12.95 -10.14 -15.23
N VAL A 393 13.17 -9.48 -14.10
CA VAL A 393 12.25 -8.51 -13.48
C VAL A 393 11.73 -7.45 -14.47
N ALA A 394 12.57 -7.00 -15.40
CA ALA A 394 12.21 -6.00 -16.41
C ALA A 394 11.06 -6.47 -17.33
N GLU A 395 11.04 -7.75 -17.69
CA GLU A 395 10.03 -8.32 -18.59
C GLU A 395 8.69 -8.52 -17.87
N ILE A 396 8.74 -9.04 -16.64
CA ILE A 396 7.55 -9.16 -15.78
C ILE A 396 6.87 -7.81 -15.56
N LYS A 397 7.66 -6.76 -15.33
CA LYS A 397 7.13 -5.39 -15.14
C LYS A 397 6.41 -4.88 -16.38
N LYS A 398 6.94 -5.13 -17.59
CA LYS A 398 6.34 -4.74 -18.88
C LYS A 398 4.97 -5.37 -19.11
N GLU A 399 4.75 -6.59 -18.62
CA GLU A 399 3.45 -7.27 -18.78
C GLU A 399 2.45 -6.95 -17.66
N CYS A 400 2.93 -6.65 -16.45
CA CYS A 400 2.06 -6.36 -15.31
C CYS A 400 1.30 -5.03 -15.44
N TYR A 401 1.95 -3.97 -15.94
CA TYR A 401 1.34 -2.62 -15.91
C TYR A 401 0.09 -2.52 -16.80
N LYS A 402 0.00 -3.30 -17.89
CA LYS A 402 -1.16 -3.28 -18.79
C LYS A 402 -2.44 -3.81 -18.15
N GLN A 403 -2.32 -4.55 -17.03
CA GLN A 403 -3.41 -5.34 -16.46
C GLN A 403 -3.92 -4.80 -15.10
N LEU A 404 -3.57 -3.56 -14.76
CA LEU A 404 -3.90 -2.92 -13.47
C LEU A 404 -5.25 -2.19 -13.46
N GLY A 405 -5.77 -1.82 -14.63
CA GLY A 405 -7.07 -1.14 -14.78
C GLY A 405 -7.16 0.18 -14.01
N VAL A 406 -7.93 0.20 -12.91
CA VAL A 406 -8.20 1.38 -12.07
C VAL A 406 -7.46 1.36 -10.73
N VAL A 407 -6.76 0.27 -10.39
CA VAL A 407 -6.10 0.09 -9.09
C VAL A 407 -5.17 1.27 -8.74
N PRO A 408 -4.31 1.75 -9.66
CA PRO A 408 -3.34 2.80 -9.33
C PRO A 408 -3.98 4.14 -8.96
N LEU A 409 -5.22 4.40 -9.41
CA LEU A 409 -5.95 5.62 -9.07
C LEU A 409 -6.26 5.69 -7.58
N TYR A 410 -6.57 4.57 -6.91
CA TYR A 410 -6.81 4.57 -5.45
C TYR A 410 -5.56 4.92 -4.65
N MET A 411 -4.39 4.55 -5.18
CA MET A 411 -3.11 4.90 -4.59
C MET A 411 -2.81 6.38 -4.82
N ALA A 412 -2.88 6.83 -6.08
CA ALA A 412 -2.62 8.21 -6.48
C ALA A 412 -3.52 9.22 -5.78
N THR A 413 -4.79 8.87 -5.55
CA THR A 413 -5.79 9.77 -4.95
C THR A 413 -5.92 9.61 -3.43
N GLY A 414 -5.22 8.63 -2.84
CA GLY A 414 -5.33 8.29 -1.43
C GLY A 414 -6.71 7.74 -0.99
N LYS A 415 -7.66 7.51 -1.91
CA LYS A 415 -9.04 7.15 -1.53
C LYS A 415 -9.15 5.70 -1.01
N ARG A 416 -10.16 5.48 -0.18
CA ARG A 416 -10.53 4.17 0.38
C ARG A 416 -11.43 3.43 -0.60
N PHE A 417 -11.40 2.09 -0.58
CA PHE A 417 -12.27 1.28 -1.44
C PHE A 417 -13.74 1.29 -0.98
N PHE A 418 -13.98 1.37 0.33
CA PHE A 418 -15.32 1.34 0.91
C PHE A 418 -15.38 2.08 2.24
N GLY A 419 -16.60 2.35 2.70
CA GLY A 419 -16.89 2.86 4.04
C GLY A 419 -18.34 2.62 4.44
N SER A 420 -18.71 2.96 5.66
CA SER A 420 -20.06 2.76 6.18
C SER A 420 -20.36 3.72 7.34
N SER A 421 -21.62 3.74 7.78
CA SER A 421 -21.98 4.18 9.12
C SER A 421 -21.17 3.42 10.19
N LEU A 422 -21.05 4.04 11.37
CA LEU A 422 -20.35 3.44 12.50
C LEU A 422 -21.03 2.14 12.92
N ILE A 423 -20.21 1.12 13.16
CA ILE A 423 -20.61 -0.17 13.72
C ILE A 423 -19.61 -0.53 14.83
N PRO A 424 -20.00 -1.41 15.78
CA PRO A 424 -19.05 -1.94 16.76
C PRO A 424 -17.82 -2.52 16.08
N LYS A 425 -16.64 -2.31 16.68
CA LYS A 425 -15.43 -3.01 16.23
C LYS A 425 -15.64 -4.50 16.43
N GLU A 426 -15.05 -5.30 15.55
CA GLU A 426 -15.00 -6.74 15.78
C GLU A 426 -14.12 -6.98 17.01
N GLU A 427 -14.72 -7.56 18.05
CA GLU A 427 -13.95 -8.24 19.09
C GLU A 427 -13.43 -9.50 18.43
N ASN A 428 -12.13 -9.52 18.12
CA ASN A 428 -11.51 -10.67 17.51
C ASN A 428 -10.66 -11.38 18.57
N PRO A 429 -11.17 -12.47 19.18
CA PRO A 429 -10.45 -13.23 20.20
C PRO A 429 -9.22 -13.97 19.63
N ASP A 430 -9.12 -14.10 18.29
CA ASP A 430 -8.05 -14.81 17.58
C ASP A 430 -7.03 -13.86 16.91
N ILE A 431 -7.03 -12.56 17.25
CA ILE A 431 -5.86 -11.74 16.90
C ILE A 431 -4.72 -12.26 17.77
N PRO A 432 -3.65 -12.85 17.20
CA PRO A 432 -2.49 -13.20 18.00
C PRO A 432 -1.95 -11.92 18.60
N ASP A 433 -2.17 -11.74 19.91
CA ASP A 433 -1.75 -10.62 20.75
C ASP A 433 -1.37 -9.38 19.93
N LEU A 434 -2.32 -8.46 19.73
CA LEU A 434 -1.92 -7.07 19.49
C LEU A 434 -1.00 -6.57 20.62
N GLU A 435 -1.01 -7.22 21.79
CA GLU A 435 0.03 -7.11 22.82
C GLU A 435 1.43 -7.36 22.25
N LYS A 436 1.67 -8.40 21.45
CA LYS A 436 2.99 -8.76 20.88
C LYS A 436 3.51 -7.83 19.78
N ILE A 437 2.65 -7.04 19.12
CA ILE A 437 3.10 -5.94 18.23
C ILE A 437 3.19 -4.63 19.02
N SER A 438 2.30 -4.40 20.00
CA SER A 438 2.41 -3.27 20.91
C SER A 438 3.68 -3.31 21.75
N MET A 439 4.28 -4.50 21.92
CA MET A 439 5.57 -4.73 22.57
C MET A 439 6.75 -4.13 21.80
N TYR A 440 6.60 -3.82 20.51
CA TYR A 440 7.68 -3.30 19.69
C TYR A 440 7.39 -1.89 19.18
N ASP A 441 8.43 -1.08 19.07
CA ASP A 441 8.42 0.19 18.36
C ASP A 441 8.99 0.04 16.96
N VAL A 442 8.49 0.84 16.02
CA VAL A 442 9.06 0.93 14.68
C VAL A 442 10.42 1.62 14.78
N MET A 443 11.48 0.89 14.46
CA MET A 443 12.84 1.43 14.47
C MET A 443 13.18 2.07 13.13
N LEU A 444 13.05 1.31 12.03
CA LEU A 444 13.29 1.80 10.67
C LEU A 444 12.68 0.89 9.62
N ALA A 445 12.65 1.38 8.37
CA ALA A 445 12.48 0.53 7.20
C ALA A 445 13.75 0.61 6.33
N CYS A 446 14.19 -0.50 5.75
CA CYS A 446 15.35 -0.54 4.88
C CYS A 446 15.17 -1.60 3.79
N TYR A 447 16.03 -1.60 2.78
CA TYR A 447 16.11 -2.74 1.87
C TYR A 447 16.60 -3.98 2.61
N GLU A 448 16.18 -5.17 2.16
CA GLU A 448 16.54 -6.45 2.78
C GLU A 448 18.06 -6.65 2.88
N ASN A 449 18.79 -6.27 1.83
CA ASN A 449 20.25 -6.33 1.81
C ASN A 449 20.93 -5.28 2.70
N ALA A 450 20.18 -4.29 3.19
CA ALA A 450 20.65 -3.22 4.06
C ALA A 450 20.20 -3.41 5.51
N VAL A 451 19.64 -4.56 5.87
CA VAL A 451 19.36 -4.90 7.27
C VAL A 451 20.70 -4.99 8.03
N PRO A 452 20.90 -4.17 9.09
CA PRO A 452 22.15 -4.14 9.85
C PRO A 452 22.54 -5.51 10.41
N GLU A 453 23.84 -5.85 10.36
CA GLU A 453 24.32 -7.18 10.74
C GLU A 453 24.15 -7.44 12.24
N ASN A 454 24.39 -6.42 13.08
CA ASN A 454 24.15 -6.48 14.53
C ASN A 454 22.70 -6.86 14.88
N ILE A 455 21.72 -6.45 14.05
CA ILE A 455 20.31 -6.83 14.24
C ILE A 455 20.10 -8.30 13.90
N LYS A 456 20.72 -8.81 12.82
CA LYS A 456 20.66 -10.22 12.45
C LYS A 456 21.31 -11.10 13.52
N GLU A 457 22.47 -10.70 14.01
CA GLU A 457 23.20 -11.38 15.09
C GLU A 457 22.40 -11.43 16.39
N ALA A 458 21.75 -10.31 16.78
CA ALA A 458 20.91 -10.25 17.97
C ALA A 458 19.70 -11.22 17.87
N ILE A 459 19.05 -11.28 16.71
CA ILE A 459 17.95 -12.22 16.47
C ILE A 459 18.45 -13.68 16.51
N TRP A 460 19.58 -13.96 15.86
CA TRP A 460 20.19 -15.29 15.82
C TRP A 460 20.58 -15.78 17.22
N SER A 461 21.23 -14.91 18.00
CA SER A 461 21.69 -15.20 19.37
C SER A 461 20.52 -15.51 20.30
N TYR A 462 19.45 -14.73 20.23
CA TYR A 462 18.22 -14.97 20.98
C TYR A 462 17.59 -16.34 20.65
N ASN A 463 17.50 -16.68 19.36
CA ASN A 463 16.93 -17.96 18.93
C ASN A 463 17.78 -19.16 19.39
N ASN A 464 19.10 -19.04 19.33
CA ASN A 464 20.02 -20.09 19.78
C ASN A 464 20.08 -20.23 21.31
N GLY A 465 19.96 -19.12 22.05
CA GLY A 465 19.81 -19.14 23.50
C GLY A 465 18.59 -19.94 23.96
N LYS A 466 17.46 -19.82 23.25
CA LYS A 466 16.25 -20.63 23.50
C LYS A 466 16.42 -22.11 23.13
N GLN A 467 17.23 -22.44 22.12
CA GLN A 467 17.51 -23.85 21.80
C GLN A 467 18.40 -24.52 22.84
N LYS A 468 19.38 -23.80 23.41
CA LYS A 468 20.21 -24.31 24.51
C LYS A 468 19.41 -24.52 25.80
N SER A 469 18.52 -23.59 26.17
CA SER A 469 17.66 -23.77 27.36
C SER A 469 16.64 -24.91 27.21
N ARG A 470 16.15 -25.17 25.98
CA ARG A 470 15.30 -26.34 25.70
C ARG A 470 16.03 -27.67 25.77
N ARG A 471 17.34 -27.72 25.47
CA ARG A 471 18.17 -28.93 25.62
C ARG A 471 18.62 -29.17 27.06
N GLY A 472 18.67 -28.14 27.91
CA GLY A 472 19.02 -28.25 29.33
C GLY A 472 17.87 -28.65 30.27
N GLY A 473 16.66 -28.89 29.75
CA GLY A 473 15.45 -29.19 30.53
C GLY A 473 15.20 -30.67 30.83
N PHE A 474 15.99 -31.60 30.28
CA PHE A 474 16.05 -32.97 30.80
C PHE A 474 17.15 -33.04 31.85
N GLY A 475 16.81 -32.54 33.03
CA GLY A 475 17.56 -32.81 34.24
C GLY A 475 17.65 -34.32 34.46
N SER A 476 18.84 -34.75 34.81
CA SER A 476 19.16 -36.02 35.43
C SER A 476 18.06 -36.50 36.38
N LEU A 477 17.28 -37.50 35.95
CA LEU A 477 16.64 -38.42 36.88
C LEU A 477 17.62 -39.57 37.08
N SER A 478 18.31 -39.49 38.22
CA SER A 478 19.00 -40.61 38.84
C SER A 478 18.03 -41.78 38.97
N LEU A 479 18.31 -42.88 38.28
CA LEU A 479 17.83 -44.19 38.68
C LEU A 479 18.96 -44.90 39.40
N SER A 480 18.92 -44.78 40.73
CA SER A 480 19.62 -45.68 41.64
C SER A 480 19.05 -47.09 41.51
N ASN A 481 19.95 -48.06 41.38
CA ASN A 481 19.87 -49.44 41.85
C ASN A 481 18.55 -50.20 41.67
N TYR A 482 18.54 -51.08 40.66
CA TYR A 482 18.17 -52.48 40.89
C TYR A 482 19.21 -53.38 40.23
N SER A 483 19.93 -54.09 41.09
CA SER A 483 20.80 -55.22 40.78
C SER A 483 19.98 -56.38 40.23
N ILE A 484 20.35 -56.89 39.05
CA ILE A 484 20.37 -58.33 38.76
C ILE A 484 21.67 -58.62 38.03
N GLU A 485 22.53 -59.40 38.68
CA GLU A 485 23.72 -60.01 38.12
C GLU A 485 23.36 -61.08 37.06
N ARG A 486 24.38 -61.40 36.25
CA ARG A 486 24.61 -62.61 35.44
C ARG A 486 24.19 -62.57 33.97
N GLY A 487 25.21 -62.32 33.15
CA GLY A 487 25.24 -62.68 31.74
C GLY A 487 26.47 -62.14 31.01
N GLY A 488 27.67 -62.67 31.30
CA GLY A 488 28.85 -62.57 30.42
C GLY A 488 29.94 -61.60 30.87
N TRP A 489 30.96 -62.21 31.48
CA TRP A 489 32.28 -61.78 31.97
C TRP A 489 32.83 -60.41 31.58
#